data_AF-A0A2H3K9T4-F1
#
_entry.id   AF-A0A2H3K9T4-F1
#
_cell.length_a   1.000
_cell.length_b   1.000
_cell.length_c   1.000
_cell.angle_alpha   90.00
_cell.angle_beta   90.00
_cell.angle_gamma   90.00
#
_symmetry.space_group_name_H-M   'P 1'
#
loop_
_entity.id
_entity.type
_entity.pdbx_description
1 polymer ?
#
loop_
_entity_poly.entity_id
_entity_poly.type
_entity_poly.pdbx_seq_one_letter_code
_entity_poly.pdbx_strand_id
1 'polypeptide(L)'
;MRTTDHIDVAVVLNVHGGFAPYDARAVCPSWGTRHITREVVEGAQDLWAEVVWELSVVSFRLEFLHADRALAPTHYATEDDILLREQLVTDIWLNNEEDAVLLRPNWEEQTPCDGLVHRDWQRRRHSVTGMVRVLASWPDSGHLYVPQENCTQSDFEHAEEIAIRFYATAYRRKFGRLPTFPLQCPASFFSYNVAACYVISVLFLQDVVMSIGHGVIEKAGGGSTSTLWGPDHKVDVTRGNLASSSRPSTHVRSDLARHTNRYRVAASHVRKAFLQKFGEQPYPAETDDEYQARLALCKTNRSRKKTPRFEAETEEQCRERLSSLDQQIYDWGRNHATSRSVKRLNVAMPHAAQIACSGNDPHACRPWDVFRELLKQGNYTRPDSPPPPAGGKAWTEWASALYETLTEEEKAELQELARKRHHEMMHTPAEMEAKLGAEEYERSRRAAGMETAIRLTAEHWEKQTGWVGTIMMTGLDENGYVTTYTHNTGSNHTNQDFEQTLREEAGLSLGRIRGTLFRFGQDIFDRK
;
A
#
# COMPACT_ATOMS: atom_id res chain seq x y z
N MET A 1 -12.37 -39.90 -3.60
CA MET A 1 -13.39 -39.11 -2.88
C MET A 1 -14.32 -38.53 -3.93
N ARG A 2 -15.66 -38.60 -3.74
CA ARG A 2 -16.60 -38.03 -4.73
C ARG A 2 -16.75 -36.53 -4.49
N THR A 3 -16.68 -35.74 -5.54
CA THR A 3 -16.67 -34.26 -5.51
C THR A 3 -18.04 -33.63 -5.20
N THR A 4 -19.01 -34.42 -4.73
CA THR A 4 -20.42 -34.02 -4.56
C THR A 4 -20.82 -33.72 -3.13
N ASP A 5 -19.99 -34.06 -2.15
CA ASP A 5 -20.36 -34.08 -0.73
C ASP A 5 -19.61 -32.99 0.07
N HIS A 6 -19.18 -31.92 -0.61
CA HIS A 6 -18.43 -30.81 -0.02
C HIS A 6 -19.36 -29.67 0.43
N ILE A 7 -19.28 -29.28 1.70
CA ILE A 7 -19.93 -28.06 2.19
C ILE A 7 -19.07 -26.86 1.76
N ASP A 8 -19.65 -25.96 0.97
CA ASP A 8 -18.99 -24.77 0.45
C ASP A 8 -18.70 -23.76 1.57
N VAL A 9 -17.48 -23.21 1.62
CA VAL A 9 -17.10 -22.14 2.55
C VAL A 9 -17.89 -20.86 2.28
N ALA A 10 -18.31 -20.61 1.04
CA ALA A 10 -19.24 -19.52 0.72
C ALA A 10 -20.63 -19.73 1.33
N VAL A 11 -21.00 -20.96 1.71
CA VAL A 11 -22.21 -21.29 2.47
C VAL A 11 -21.98 -21.25 3.99
N VAL A 12 -20.81 -21.71 4.48
CA VAL A 12 -20.49 -21.69 5.92
C VAL A 12 -20.19 -20.28 6.45
N LEU A 13 -19.44 -19.49 5.70
CA LEU A 13 -19.03 -18.12 6.05
C LEU A 13 -19.81 -17.05 5.26
N ASN A 14 -20.82 -17.47 4.49
CA ASN A 14 -21.75 -16.61 3.75
C ASN A 14 -21.07 -15.53 2.87
N VAL A 15 -19.96 -15.88 2.21
CA VAL A 15 -19.15 -14.91 1.43
C VAL A 15 -19.58 -14.89 -0.04
N HIS A 16 -20.27 -13.81 -0.43
CA HIS A 16 -20.85 -13.65 -1.77
C HIS A 16 -19.90 -13.02 -2.82
N GLY A 17 -18.65 -12.73 -2.46
CA GLY A 17 -17.75 -11.85 -3.23
C GLY A 17 -17.11 -12.45 -4.49
N GLY A 18 -17.14 -13.77 -4.68
CA GLY A 18 -16.48 -14.45 -5.80
C GLY A 18 -14.94 -14.38 -5.71
N PHE A 19 -14.32 -15.35 -5.05
CA PHE A 19 -12.87 -15.40 -4.90
C PHE A 19 -12.17 -15.95 -6.14
N ALA A 20 -10.93 -15.47 -6.38
CA ALA A 20 -10.04 -15.97 -7.41
C ALA A 20 -9.24 -17.17 -6.87
N PRO A 21 -9.14 -18.30 -7.61
CA PRO A 21 -8.43 -19.49 -7.16
C PRO A 21 -7.01 -19.18 -6.72
N TYR A 22 -6.56 -19.81 -5.64
CA TYR A 22 -5.20 -19.62 -5.13
C TYR A 22 -4.17 -20.12 -6.12
N ASP A 23 -3.16 -19.29 -6.37
CA ASP A 23 -1.95 -19.68 -7.08
C ASP A 23 -0.76 -19.50 -6.13
N ALA A 24 -0.24 -20.64 -5.65
CA ALA A 24 0.98 -20.73 -4.84
C ALA A 24 2.23 -20.10 -5.51
N ARG A 25 2.16 -19.78 -6.81
CA ARG A 25 3.23 -19.11 -7.58
C ARG A 25 3.03 -17.60 -7.68
N ALA A 26 1.83 -17.10 -7.40
CA ALA A 26 1.47 -15.69 -7.49
C ALA A 26 1.39 -15.02 -6.11
N VAL A 27 0.94 -15.73 -5.08
CA VAL A 27 0.75 -15.17 -3.72
C VAL A 27 1.35 -16.09 -2.66
N CYS A 28 2.10 -15.51 -1.73
CA CYS A 28 2.46 -16.12 -0.45
C CYS A 28 1.55 -15.50 0.60
N PRO A 29 0.44 -16.16 0.99
CA PRO A 29 -0.53 -15.54 1.88
C PRO A 29 0.05 -15.43 3.29
N SER A 30 -0.29 -14.33 3.96
CA SER A 30 0.06 -14.09 5.35
C SER A 30 -1.20 -14.05 6.21
N TRP A 31 -1.06 -14.54 7.44
CA TRP A 31 -2.09 -14.47 8.47
C TRP A 31 -1.48 -13.76 9.66
N GLY A 32 -1.83 -12.48 9.81
CA GLY A 32 -1.00 -11.55 10.57
C GLY A 32 0.41 -11.46 9.99
N THR A 33 1.40 -11.48 10.87
CA THR A 33 2.85 -11.57 10.59
C THR A 33 3.32 -12.94 10.08
N ARG A 34 2.50 -14.00 10.23
CA ARG A 34 2.89 -15.36 9.85
C ARG A 34 2.74 -15.58 8.34
N HIS A 35 3.80 -15.99 7.66
CA HIS A 35 3.71 -16.51 6.29
C HIS A 35 3.14 -17.93 6.31
N ILE A 36 1.96 -18.12 5.74
CA ILE A 36 1.22 -19.38 5.76
C ILE A 36 1.27 -20.00 4.37
N THR A 37 2.15 -20.97 4.14
CA THR A 37 2.14 -21.72 2.87
C THR A 37 1.11 -22.86 2.94
N ARG A 38 0.71 -23.39 1.79
CA ARG A 38 -0.22 -24.53 1.73
C ARG A 38 0.29 -25.74 2.53
N GLU A 39 1.59 -26.02 2.46
CA GLU A 39 2.24 -27.10 3.21
C GLU A 39 2.20 -26.87 4.74
N VAL A 40 2.13 -25.62 5.21
CA VAL A 40 1.97 -25.30 6.65
C VAL A 40 0.55 -25.60 7.13
N VAL A 41 -0.48 -25.41 6.28
CA VAL A 41 -1.88 -25.66 6.67
C VAL A 41 -2.32 -27.12 6.44
N GLU A 42 -1.64 -27.85 5.55
CA GLU A 42 -1.83 -29.29 5.32
C GLU A 42 -1.30 -30.13 6.51
N GLY A 43 -2.00 -30.05 7.65
CA GLY A 43 -1.73 -30.81 8.88
C GLY A 43 -1.95 -30.02 10.17
N ALA A 44 -1.94 -28.68 10.12
CA ALA A 44 -2.04 -27.81 11.29
C ALA A 44 -3.49 -27.56 11.73
N GLN A 45 -4.13 -28.53 12.40
CA GLN A 45 -5.52 -28.42 12.88
C GLN A 45 -5.77 -27.23 13.81
N ASP A 46 -4.76 -26.82 14.60
CA ASP A 46 -4.87 -25.64 15.47
C ASP A 46 -4.96 -24.35 14.65
N LEU A 47 -4.08 -24.15 13.66
CA LEU A 47 -4.10 -23.00 12.74
C LEU A 47 -5.44 -22.89 12.00
N TRP A 48 -6.06 -24.02 11.65
CA TRP A 48 -7.41 -24.05 11.09
C TRP A 48 -8.46 -23.49 12.05
N ALA A 49 -8.45 -23.94 13.31
CA ALA A 49 -9.36 -23.44 14.33
C ALA A 49 -9.14 -21.93 14.57
N GLU A 50 -7.89 -21.47 14.57
CA GLU A 50 -7.50 -20.07 14.72
C GLU A 50 -8.04 -19.18 13.58
N VAL A 51 -7.85 -19.58 12.32
CA VAL A 51 -8.33 -18.83 11.14
C VAL A 51 -9.86 -18.82 11.08
N VAL A 52 -10.51 -19.96 11.32
CA VAL A 52 -11.99 -20.05 11.32
C VAL A 52 -12.59 -19.23 12.47
N TRP A 53 -11.93 -19.20 13.62
CA TRP A 53 -12.30 -18.32 14.73
C TRP A 53 -12.18 -16.83 14.36
N GLU A 54 -11.04 -16.38 13.82
CA GLU A 54 -10.86 -14.98 13.40
C GLU A 54 -11.97 -14.56 12.42
N LEU A 55 -12.23 -15.40 11.41
CA LEU A 55 -13.27 -15.13 10.42
C LEU A 55 -14.67 -15.06 11.07
N SER A 56 -14.98 -15.90 12.06
CA SER A 56 -16.27 -15.82 12.78
C SER A 56 -16.44 -14.51 13.55
N VAL A 57 -15.37 -14.01 14.18
CA VAL A 57 -15.36 -12.75 14.93
C VAL A 57 -15.49 -11.55 13.98
N VAL A 58 -14.69 -11.52 12.90
CA VAL A 58 -14.75 -10.45 11.89
C VAL A 58 -16.12 -10.40 11.21
N SER A 59 -16.66 -11.55 10.79
CA SER A 59 -18.00 -11.63 10.19
C SER A 59 -19.07 -11.18 11.17
N PHE A 60 -19.03 -11.60 12.44
CA PHE A 60 -19.98 -11.09 13.45
C PHE A 60 -19.91 -9.57 13.60
N ARG A 61 -18.70 -8.98 13.77
CA ARG A 61 -18.55 -7.52 13.96
C ARG A 61 -19.09 -6.74 12.78
N LEU A 62 -18.75 -7.16 11.55
CA LEU A 62 -19.24 -6.55 10.31
C LEU A 62 -20.77 -6.69 10.16
N GLU A 63 -21.31 -7.88 10.42
CA GLU A 63 -22.76 -8.12 10.35
C GLU A 63 -23.53 -7.35 11.41
N PHE A 64 -23.01 -7.25 12.63
CA PHE A 64 -23.63 -6.54 13.73
C PHE A 64 -23.67 -5.03 13.46
N LEU A 65 -22.55 -4.43 13.02
CA LEU A 65 -22.50 -3.03 12.56
C LEU A 65 -23.45 -2.76 11.38
N HIS A 66 -23.52 -3.69 10.42
CA HIS A 66 -24.43 -3.56 9.29
C HIS A 66 -25.91 -3.65 9.73
N ALA A 67 -26.23 -4.56 10.64
CA ALA A 67 -27.56 -4.70 11.22
C ALA A 67 -27.96 -3.47 12.01
N ASP A 68 -27.06 -2.91 12.81
CA ASP A 68 -27.29 -1.72 13.63
C ASP A 68 -27.69 -0.51 12.76
N ARG A 69 -26.85 -0.18 11.77
CA ARG A 69 -27.13 0.87 10.77
C ARG A 69 -28.44 0.64 10.02
N ALA A 70 -28.79 -0.62 9.75
CA ALA A 70 -29.97 -0.97 8.96
C ALA A 70 -31.28 -1.08 9.78
N LEU A 71 -31.20 -1.23 11.10
CA LEU A 71 -32.35 -1.35 12.01
C LEU A 71 -32.60 -0.10 12.85
N ALA A 72 -31.56 0.67 13.18
CA ALA A 72 -31.65 1.92 13.91
C ALA A 72 -30.97 3.10 13.16
N PRO A 73 -31.35 3.39 11.89
CA PRO A 73 -30.71 4.42 11.06
C PRO A 73 -30.80 5.84 11.63
N THR A 74 -31.74 6.10 12.55
CA THR A 74 -31.87 7.37 13.26
C THR A 74 -30.69 7.68 14.19
N HIS A 75 -29.91 6.68 14.59
CA HIS A 75 -28.65 6.87 15.34
C HIS A 75 -27.43 7.12 14.44
N TYR A 76 -27.65 7.28 13.13
CA TYR A 76 -26.62 7.62 12.15
C TYR A 76 -27.04 8.87 11.35
N ALA A 77 -27.83 9.77 11.96
CA ALA A 77 -28.41 10.94 11.32
C ALA A 77 -27.46 12.15 11.23
N THR A 78 -26.52 12.28 12.17
CA THR A 78 -25.50 13.34 12.21
C THR A 78 -24.11 12.75 12.47
N GLU A 79 -23.04 13.49 12.17
CA GLU A 79 -21.66 13.03 12.40
C GLU A 79 -21.40 12.69 13.88
N ASP A 80 -21.90 13.49 14.82
CA ASP A 80 -21.76 13.24 16.26
C ASP A 80 -22.55 11.99 16.69
N ASP A 81 -23.76 11.77 16.14
CA ASP A 81 -24.52 10.53 16.40
C ASP A 81 -23.78 9.29 15.88
N ILE A 82 -23.20 9.37 14.67
CA ILE A 82 -22.41 8.28 14.07
C ILE A 82 -21.24 7.90 14.98
N LEU A 83 -20.45 8.88 15.46
CA LEU A 83 -19.30 8.64 16.33
C LEU A 83 -19.71 8.03 17.68
N LEU A 84 -20.73 8.61 18.33
CA LEU A 84 -21.26 8.08 19.60
C LEU A 84 -21.82 6.67 19.43
N ARG A 85 -22.46 6.38 18.29
CA ARG A 85 -23.05 5.08 18.01
C ARG A 85 -22.01 4.03 17.67
N GLU A 86 -21.01 4.36 16.88
CA GLU A 86 -19.90 3.45 16.57
C GLU A 86 -19.10 3.10 17.82
N GLN A 87 -18.80 4.08 18.69
CA GLN A 87 -18.18 3.81 19.98
C GLN A 87 -18.99 2.79 20.79
N LEU A 88 -20.29 3.04 21.00
CA LEU A 88 -21.19 2.17 21.77
C LEU A 88 -21.26 0.73 21.20
N VAL A 89 -21.16 0.58 19.87
CA VAL A 89 -21.11 -0.73 19.22
C VAL A 89 -19.74 -1.38 19.39
N THR A 90 -18.64 -0.63 19.35
CA THR A 90 -17.29 -1.17 19.53
C THR A 90 -16.95 -1.54 20.96
N ASP A 91 -17.57 -0.88 21.95
CA ASP A 91 -17.50 -1.23 23.39
C ASP A 91 -17.98 -2.66 23.68
N ILE A 92 -18.67 -3.31 22.74
CA ILE A 92 -19.02 -4.74 22.85
C ILE A 92 -17.75 -5.62 22.86
N TRP A 93 -16.70 -5.24 22.15
CA TRP A 93 -15.47 -6.03 21.98
C TRP A 93 -14.18 -5.29 22.33
N LEU A 94 -14.25 -4.03 22.78
CA LEU A 94 -13.16 -3.27 23.37
C LEU A 94 -13.41 -3.15 24.88
N ASN A 95 -12.54 -3.71 25.73
CA ASN A 95 -12.74 -3.74 27.19
C ASN A 95 -12.36 -2.41 27.89
N ASN A 96 -12.79 -1.27 27.33
CA ASN A 96 -12.37 0.09 27.70
C ASN A 96 -10.85 0.38 27.57
N GLU A 97 -10.10 -0.43 26.82
CA GLU A 97 -8.70 -0.13 26.47
C GLU A 97 -8.70 0.92 25.34
N GLU A 98 -7.81 1.92 25.41
CA GLU A 98 -7.79 3.10 24.51
C GLU A 98 -7.35 2.80 23.06
N ASP A 99 -7.27 1.52 22.69
CA ASP A 99 -6.84 1.08 21.37
C ASP A 99 -7.91 1.31 20.30
N ALA A 100 -7.46 1.61 19.09
CA ALA A 100 -8.30 2.00 17.97
C ALA A 100 -9.38 0.95 17.62
N VAL A 101 -10.43 1.37 16.93
CA VAL A 101 -11.54 0.52 16.47
C VAL A 101 -11.05 -0.61 15.54
N LEU A 102 -10.69 -1.75 16.13
CA LEU A 102 -10.24 -2.93 15.39
C LEU A 102 -11.44 -3.84 15.06
N LEU A 103 -11.83 -3.84 13.79
CA LEU A 103 -12.76 -4.83 13.23
C LEU A 103 -12.17 -6.26 13.24
N ARG A 104 -10.84 -6.38 13.29
CA ARG A 104 -10.09 -7.64 13.41
C ARG A 104 -9.77 -7.92 14.89
N PRO A 105 -9.87 -9.16 15.39
CA PRO A 105 -9.30 -9.51 16.69
C PRO A 105 -7.76 -9.37 16.66
N ASN A 106 -7.19 -8.61 17.60
CA ASN A 106 -5.74 -8.43 17.76
C ASN A 106 -5.09 -9.58 18.55
N TRP A 107 -5.12 -10.79 17.98
CA TRP A 107 -4.59 -11.98 18.66
C TRP A 107 -3.05 -12.02 18.71
N GLU A 108 -2.38 -11.18 17.91
CA GLU A 108 -0.91 -11.10 17.84
C GLU A 108 -0.31 -10.42 19.08
N GLU A 109 -1.06 -9.49 19.71
CA GLU A 109 -0.62 -8.74 20.89
C GLU A 109 -1.16 -9.31 22.21
N GLN A 110 -1.74 -10.52 22.17
CA GLN A 110 -2.34 -11.26 23.30
C GLN A 110 -3.54 -10.55 24.01
N THR A 111 -4.02 -9.42 23.50
CA THR A 111 -5.22 -8.73 24.00
C THR A 111 -6.44 -9.67 23.94
N PRO A 112 -7.28 -9.78 25.00
CA PRO A 112 -8.39 -10.72 25.03
C PRO A 112 -9.47 -10.38 23.97
N CYS A 113 -9.44 -11.11 22.87
CA CYS A 113 -9.99 -10.67 21.58
C CYS A 113 -11.51 -10.78 21.37
N ASP A 114 -12.27 -11.49 22.20
CA ASP A 114 -13.73 -11.44 22.16
C ASP A 114 -14.30 -11.87 23.52
N GLY A 115 -15.03 -10.97 24.19
CA GLY A 115 -15.68 -11.27 25.45
C GLY A 115 -16.95 -12.11 25.28
N LEU A 116 -17.70 -11.99 24.16
CA LEU A 116 -19.05 -12.54 24.00
C LEU A 116 -19.16 -14.07 24.13
N VAL A 117 -18.05 -14.79 23.99
CA VAL A 117 -17.99 -16.25 23.94
C VAL A 117 -16.96 -16.84 24.91
N HIS A 118 -16.53 -16.04 25.89
CA HIS A 118 -15.66 -16.51 26.96
C HIS A 118 -16.38 -17.53 27.87
N ARG A 119 -15.70 -18.57 28.34
CA ARG A 119 -16.35 -19.62 29.18
C ARG A 119 -16.85 -19.10 30.52
N ASP A 120 -16.05 -18.27 31.18
CA ASP A 120 -16.43 -17.55 32.39
C ASP A 120 -17.40 -16.41 32.04
N TRP A 121 -18.61 -16.47 32.61
CA TRP A 121 -19.67 -15.50 32.43
C TRP A 121 -19.28 -14.10 32.95
N GLN A 122 -18.42 -14.01 33.96
CA GLN A 122 -17.96 -12.73 34.50
C GLN A 122 -17.18 -11.92 33.47
N ARG A 123 -16.47 -12.60 32.56
CA ARG A 123 -15.80 -11.96 31.42
C ARG A 123 -16.74 -11.67 30.25
N ARG A 124 -17.70 -12.57 29.94
CA ARG A 124 -18.75 -12.30 28.93
C ARG A 124 -19.59 -11.07 29.26
N ARG A 125 -19.79 -10.86 30.56
CA ARG A 125 -20.65 -9.85 31.14
C ARG A 125 -20.51 -8.47 30.50
N HIS A 126 -19.28 -7.97 30.33
CA HIS A 126 -19.04 -6.63 29.78
C HIS A 126 -19.58 -6.53 28.34
N SER A 127 -19.14 -7.43 27.47
CA SER A 127 -19.57 -7.51 26.07
C SER A 127 -21.07 -7.71 25.91
N VAL A 128 -21.68 -8.62 26.67
CA VAL A 128 -23.14 -8.85 26.62
C VAL A 128 -23.92 -7.64 27.14
N THR A 129 -23.41 -6.94 28.15
CA THR A 129 -24.00 -5.68 28.64
C THR A 129 -23.93 -4.58 27.56
N GLY A 130 -22.82 -4.46 26.85
CA GLY A 130 -22.69 -3.57 25.68
C GLY A 130 -23.67 -3.94 24.57
N MET A 131 -23.74 -5.23 24.22
CA MET A 131 -24.65 -5.74 23.18
C MET A 131 -26.12 -5.45 23.53
N VAL A 132 -26.53 -5.66 24.78
CA VAL A 132 -27.89 -5.31 25.24
C VAL A 132 -28.16 -3.80 25.14
N ARG A 133 -27.19 -2.94 25.48
CA ARG A 133 -27.36 -1.46 25.36
C ARG A 133 -27.59 -1.03 23.91
N VAL A 134 -26.85 -1.61 22.97
CA VAL A 134 -27.07 -1.37 21.53
C VAL A 134 -28.46 -1.87 21.11
N LEU A 135 -28.77 -3.14 21.37
CA LEU A 135 -30.02 -3.78 20.98
C LEU A 135 -31.26 -3.15 21.61
N ALA A 136 -31.15 -2.55 22.81
CA ALA A 136 -32.25 -1.86 23.49
C ALA A 136 -32.81 -0.68 22.68
N SER A 137 -32.02 -0.11 21.77
CA SER A 137 -32.43 0.97 20.87
C SER A 137 -32.96 0.51 19.50
N TRP A 138 -32.98 -0.81 19.23
CA TRP A 138 -33.59 -1.35 18.02
C TRP A 138 -35.12 -1.40 18.13
N PRO A 139 -35.85 -1.46 16.99
CA PRO A 139 -37.29 -1.70 17.01
C PRO A 139 -37.66 -3.01 17.73
N ASP A 140 -38.82 -3.02 18.40
CA ASP A 140 -39.38 -4.16 19.13
C ASP A 140 -38.55 -4.68 20.34
N SER A 141 -37.57 -3.91 20.81
CA SER A 141 -36.61 -4.27 21.89
C SER A 141 -37.17 -4.34 23.32
N GLY A 142 -38.44 -4.02 23.56
CA GLY A 142 -39.02 -3.73 24.88
C GLY A 142 -39.05 -4.87 25.92
N HIS A 143 -38.42 -6.01 25.63
CA HIS A 143 -38.24 -7.17 26.51
C HIS A 143 -36.77 -7.37 26.92
N LEU A 144 -35.84 -6.56 26.40
CA LEU A 144 -34.44 -6.55 26.80
C LEU A 144 -34.26 -5.80 28.13
N TYR A 145 -33.40 -6.34 29.01
CA TYR A 145 -33.01 -5.71 30.26
C TYR A 145 -31.49 -5.82 30.45
N VAL A 146 -30.88 -4.77 31.01
CA VAL A 146 -29.44 -4.73 31.27
C VAL A 146 -29.13 -5.47 32.58
N PRO A 147 -28.21 -6.46 32.62
CA PRO A 147 -27.87 -7.18 33.84
C PRO A 147 -27.26 -6.28 34.93
N GLN A 148 -27.90 -6.20 36.11
CA GLN A 148 -27.43 -5.39 37.25
C GLN A 148 -26.10 -5.91 37.82
N GLU A 149 -25.21 -5.04 38.31
CA GLU A 149 -23.86 -5.38 38.79
C GLU A 149 -23.78 -6.57 39.76
N ASN A 150 -24.81 -6.77 40.59
CA ASN A 150 -24.93 -7.84 41.57
C ASN A 150 -25.77 -9.05 41.13
N CYS A 151 -26.10 -9.19 39.83
CA CYS A 151 -26.89 -10.30 39.30
C CYS A 151 -26.18 -11.66 39.50
N THR A 152 -26.96 -12.73 39.65
CA THR A 152 -26.42 -14.10 39.68
C THR A 152 -26.02 -14.56 38.26
N GLN A 153 -25.28 -15.66 38.17
CA GLN A 153 -24.98 -16.30 36.89
C GLN A 153 -26.26 -16.68 36.14
N SER A 154 -27.29 -17.19 36.84
CA SER A 154 -28.56 -17.58 36.22
C SER A 154 -29.32 -16.38 35.65
N ASP A 155 -29.29 -15.23 36.33
CA ASP A 155 -29.94 -14.00 35.85
C ASP A 155 -29.22 -13.46 34.62
N PHE A 156 -27.89 -13.55 34.60
CA PHE A 156 -27.04 -13.16 33.48
C PHE A 156 -27.26 -14.06 32.26
N GLU A 157 -27.21 -15.38 32.43
CA GLU A 157 -27.39 -16.35 31.34
C GLU A 157 -28.80 -16.25 30.73
N HIS A 158 -29.81 -15.94 31.53
CA HIS A 158 -31.16 -15.66 31.02
C HIS A 158 -31.23 -14.37 30.19
N ALA A 159 -30.55 -13.31 30.63
CA ALA A 159 -30.46 -12.06 29.86
C ALA A 159 -29.68 -12.25 28.54
N GLU A 160 -28.59 -13.01 28.59
CA GLU A 160 -27.77 -13.40 27.44
C GLU A 160 -28.58 -14.20 26.40
N GLU A 161 -29.35 -15.20 26.85
CA GLU A 161 -30.25 -15.99 25.99
C GLU A 161 -31.28 -15.09 25.27
N ILE A 162 -31.91 -14.17 26.02
CA ILE A 162 -32.91 -13.24 25.47
C ILE A 162 -32.27 -12.29 24.45
N ALA A 163 -31.11 -11.71 24.77
CA ALA A 163 -30.40 -10.78 23.89
C ALA A 163 -29.96 -11.43 22.57
N ILE A 164 -29.38 -12.63 22.63
CA ILE A 164 -28.96 -13.40 21.45
C ILE A 164 -30.18 -13.80 20.61
N ARG A 165 -31.28 -14.24 21.25
CA ARG A 165 -32.53 -14.58 20.56
C ARG A 165 -33.14 -13.36 19.85
N PHE A 166 -33.14 -12.19 20.49
CA PHE A 166 -33.60 -10.94 19.89
C PHE A 166 -32.75 -10.56 18.68
N TYR A 167 -31.42 -10.51 18.83
CA TYR A 167 -30.49 -10.22 17.73
C TYR A 167 -30.72 -11.14 16.53
N ALA A 168 -30.72 -12.46 16.73
CA ALA A 168 -30.91 -13.43 15.66
C ALA A 168 -32.27 -13.29 14.97
N THR A 169 -33.32 -12.95 15.73
CA THR A 169 -34.68 -12.74 15.20
C THR A 169 -34.78 -11.44 14.38
N ALA A 170 -34.27 -10.34 14.91
CA ALA A 170 -34.25 -9.03 14.24
C ALA A 170 -33.40 -9.08 12.96
N TYR A 171 -32.20 -9.68 13.03
CA TYR A 171 -31.34 -9.89 11.88
C TYR A 171 -32.04 -10.74 10.80
N ARG A 172 -32.63 -11.88 11.18
CA ARG A 172 -33.36 -12.74 10.24
C ARG A 172 -34.56 -12.07 9.60
N ARG A 173 -35.29 -11.25 10.35
CA ARG A 173 -36.41 -10.45 9.83
C ARG A 173 -35.95 -9.39 8.82
N LYS A 174 -34.76 -8.82 9.01
CA LYS A 174 -34.19 -7.79 8.14
C LYS A 174 -33.50 -8.34 6.88
N PHE A 175 -32.74 -9.43 7.02
CA PHE A 175 -31.82 -9.95 6.00
C PHE A 175 -32.18 -11.34 5.46
N GLY A 176 -33.25 -11.98 5.96
CA GLY A 176 -33.74 -13.27 5.46
C GLY A 176 -32.95 -14.50 5.91
N ARG A 177 -31.81 -14.33 6.60
CA ARG A 177 -30.92 -15.41 7.07
C ARG A 177 -30.56 -15.24 8.55
N LEU A 178 -29.96 -16.27 9.16
CA LEU A 178 -29.35 -16.11 10.48
C LEU A 178 -28.06 -15.28 10.38
N PRO A 179 -27.71 -14.52 11.44
CA PRO A 179 -26.41 -13.87 11.53
C PRO A 179 -25.30 -14.90 11.84
N THR A 180 -24.07 -14.56 11.49
CA THR A 180 -22.89 -15.16 12.12
C THR A 180 -22.83 -14.75 13.59
N PHE A 181 -22.40 -15.68 14.45
CA PHE A 181 -22.07 -15.43 15.85
C PHE A 181 -20.61 -15.89 16.07
N PRO A 182 -19.81 -15.23 16.91
CA PRO A 182 -18.41 -15.59 17.09
C PRO A 182 -18.28 -17.00 17.67
N LEU A 183 -17.19 -17.69 17.33
CA LEU A 183 -16.83 -18.98 17.90
C LEU A 183 -15.98 -18.80 19.16
N GLN A 184 -15.95 -19.79 20.04
CA GLN A 184 -15.06 -19.76 21.20
C GLN A 184 -13.58 -19.72 20.75
N CYS A 185 -12.77 -18.82 21.34
CA CYS A 185 -11.34 -18.73 21.06
C CYS A 185 -10.62 -20.08 21.27
N PRO A 186 -9.87 -20.59 20.27
CA PRO A 186 -9.11 -21.83 20.35
C PRO A 186 -8.08 -21.86 21.48
N ALA A 187 -7.83 -23.05 22.02
CA ALA A 187 -6.86 -23.26 23.11
C ALA A 187 -5.41 -22.95 22.70
N SER A 188 -5.10 -23.06 21.40
CA SER A 188 -3.76 -22.86 20.84
C SER A 188 -3.24 -21.43 21.00
N PHE A 189 -4.10 -20.41 20.94
CA PHE A 189 -3.72 -19.02 21.22
C PHE A 189 -3.12 -18.84 22.62
N PHE A 190 -3.59 -19.60 23.61
CA PHE A 190 -3.08 -19.53 24.99
C PHE A 190 -1.74 -20.25 25.19
N SER A 191 -1.22 -20.95 24.17
CA SER A 191 0.07 -21.63 24.21
C SER A 191 1.23 -20.82 23.59
N TYR A 192 0.93 -19.80 22.78
CA TYR A 192 1.94 -18.92 22.16
C TYR A 192 2.34 -17.77 23.09
N ASN A 193 3.27 -18.05 24.01
CA ASN A 193 3.89 -17.04 24.85
C ASN A 193 5.28 -16.62 24.35
N VAL A 194 5.54 -15.31 24.37
CA VAL A 194 6.83 -14.62 24.12
C VAL A 194 7.33 -14.59 22.66
N ALA A 195 7.02 -13.50 21.93
CA ALA A 195 7.99 -12.59 21.27
C ALA A 195 7.35 -11.69 20.19
N ALA A 196 7.50 -10.38 20.37
CA ALA A 196 7.06 -9.25 19.55
C ALA A 196 7.03 -9.38 18.00
N CYS A 197 6.08 -8.70 17.35
CA CYS A 197 6.35 -7.46 16.58
C CYS A 197 5.11 -6.81 15.94
N TYR A 198 5.15 -5.47 15.82
CA TYR A 198 4.15 -4.62 15.16
C TYR A 198 4.19 -4.68 13.61
N VAL A 199 3.11 -4.14 13.00
CA VAL A 199 2.95 -3.57 11.63
C VAL A 199 1.91 -4.27 10.74
N ILE A 200 1.06 -3.44 10.11
CA ILE A 200 -0.26 -3.73 9.52
C ILE A 200 -0.17 -4.10 8.02
N SER A 201 -0.89 -5.14 7.56
CA SER A 201 -1.81 -5.10 6.37
C SER A 201 -2.36 -6.48 5.94
N VAL A 202 -3.47 -6.45 5.19
CA VAL A 202 -4.41 -7.56 4.94
C VAL A 202 -4.28 -8.17 3.53
N LEU A 203 -4.58 -9.48 3.38
CA LEU A 203 -5.45 -10.11 2.33
C LEU A 203 -5.12 -11.61 2.10
N PHE A 204 -6.03 -12.55 2.42
CA PHE A 204 -6.25 -13.76 1.60
C PHE A 204 -7.51 -14.58 1.94
N LEU A 205 -8.06 -15.32 0.95
CA LEU A 205 -8.91 -16.51 1.12
C LEU A 205 -9.10 -17.24 -0.24
N GLN A 206 -8.75 -18.54 -0.35
CA GLN A 206 -9.63 -19.54 -1.02
C GLN A 206 -9.30 -21.04 -0.81
N ASP A 207 -8.04 -21.51 -0.79
CA ASP A 207 -7.75 -22.89 -1.30
C ASP A 207 -7.82 -24.10 -0.35
N VAL A 208 -8.05 -23.92 0.94
CA VAL A 208 -7.52 -24.90 1.90
C VAL A 208 -8.46 -26.10 2.17
N VAL A 209 -9.74 -26.04 1.80
CA VAL A 209 -10.74 -27.09 2.17
C VAL A 209 -10.73 -28.28 1.20
N MET A 210 -9.72 -29.17 1.32
CA MET A 210 -9.64 -30.45 0.60
C MET A 210 -9.15 -31.63 1.47
N SER A 211 -9.81 -31.89 2.61
CA SER A 211 -9.62 -33.07 3.50
C SER A 211 -10.62 -33.02 4.68
N ILE A 212 -11.22 -34.09 5.24
CA ILE A 212 -11.43 -35.52 4.88
C ILE A 212 -12.89 -35.87 5.23
N GLY A 213 -13.55 -36.82 4.54
CA GLY A 213 -14.80 -37.42 5.00
C GLY A 213 -15.11 -38.77 4.33
N HIS A 214 -15.50 -39.80 5.09
CA HIS A 214 -15.90 -41.10 4.54
C HIS A 214 -17.00 -41.76 5.39
N GLY A 215 -18.08 -42.22 4.73
CA GLY A 215 -19.27 -42.77 5.40
C GLY A 215 -20.28 -43.43 4.45
N VAL A 216 -19.83 -44.46 3.71
CA VAL A 216 -20.60 -45.59 3.09
C VAL A 216 -21.99 -45.33 2.46
N ILE A 217 -22.14 -45.60 1.14
CA ILE A 217 -23.13 -46.52 0.50
C ILE A 217 -22.91 -46.59 -1.04
N GLU A 218 -23.47 -47.62 -1.70
CA GLU A 218 -23.01 -48.24 -2.97
C GLU A 218 -23.43 -47.58 -4.32
N LYS A 219 -22.74 -48.03 -5.40
CA LYS A 219 -23.12 -48.36 -6.82
C LYS A 219 -24.32 -47.63 -7.52
N ALA A 220 -24.36 -47.43 -8.85
CA ALA A 220 -23.75 -48.19 -9.95
C ALA A 220 -23.57 -47.36 -11.26
N GLY A 221 -22.68 -47.79 -12.16
CA GLY A 221 -22.63 -47.47 -13.61
C GLY A 221 -22.29 -46.02 -14.02
N GLY A 222 -21.60 -45.72 -15.13
CA GLY A 222 -20.95 -46.57 -16.14
C GLY A 222 -20.98 -45.88 -17.51
N GLY A 223 -19.82 -45.45 -18.04
CA GLY A 223 -19.73 -44.80 -19.37
C GLY A 223 -18.41 -44.05 -19.58
N SER A 224 -17.63 -44.46 -20.58
CA SER A 224 -16.33 -43.89 -20.93
C SER A 224 -16.39 -43.18 -22.28
N THR A 225 -15.70 -42.05 -22.41
CA THR A 225 -15.08 -41.60 -23.68
C THR A 225 -13.85 -40.74 -23.37
N SER A 226 -12.83 -40.80 -24.22
CA SER A 226 -11.54 -40.12 -24.03
C SER A 226 -11.20 -39.18 -25.20
N THR A 227 -10.43 -38.12 -24.91
CA THR A 227 -9.50 -37.42 -25.83
C THR A 227 -8.79 -36.33 -24.99
N LEU A 228 -7.51 -36.44 -24.64
CA LEU A 228 -6.27 -36.24 -25.41
C LEU A 228 -5.86 -34.76 -25.62
N TRP A 229 -4.70 -34.41 -25.03
CA TRP A 229 -3.83 -33.22 -25.22
C TRP A 229 -4.08 -31.94 -24.39
N GLY A 230 -3.16 -31.70 -23.43
CA GLY A 230 -2.53 -30.38 -23.20
C GLY A 230 -1.07 -30.42 -23.74
N PRO A 231 -0.16 -29.46 -23.45
CA PRO A 231 -0.23 -28.42 -22.39
C PRO A 231 0.02 -26.96 -22.84
N ASP A 232 -0.50 -26.00 -22.08
CA ASP A 232 -0.31 -24.55 -22.30
C ASP A 232 1.03 -24.00 -21.77
N HIS A 233 1.75 -23.26 -22.61
CA HIS A 233 2.88 -22.38 -22.23
C HIS A 233 2.78 -21.04 -23.00
N LYS A 234 2.54 -19.92 -22.32
CA LYS A 234 2.43 -18.59 -22.95
C LYS A 234 3.65 -17.70 -22.66
N VAL A 235 4.18 -17.09 -23.72
CA VAL A 235 5.03 -15.89 -23.66
C VAL A 235 4.18 -14.74 -24.19
N ASP A 236 3.96 -13.71 -23.38
CA ASP A 236 3.31 -12.49 -23.83
C ASP A 236 4.35 -11.45 -24.24
N VAL A 237 4.49 -11.33 -25.56
CA VAL A 237 5.08 -10.18 -26.23
C VAL A 237 3.93 -9.30 -26.72
N THR A 238 4.09 -7.98 -26.69
CA THR A 238 3.16 -7.04 -27.32
C THR A 238 3.80 -6.40 -28.54
N ARG A 239 2.96 -6.01 -29.50
CA ARG A 239 3.39 -5.40 -30.75
C ARG A 239 4.21 -4.14 -30.48
N GLY A 240 5.45 -4.12 -30.99
CA GLY A 240 6.38 -3.00 -30.86
C GLY A 240 7.11 -2.84 -29.51
N ASN A 241 6.90 -3.70 -28.50
CA ASN A 241 7.63 -3.60 -27.23
C ASN A 241 7.83 -4.96 -26.53
N LEU A 242 9.09 -5.30 -26.24
CA LEU A 242 9.47 -6.38 -25.30
C LEU A 242 9.30 -5.90 -23.85
N ALA A 243 8.08 -5.56 -23.44
CA ALA A 243 7.80 -4.91 -22.15
C ALA A 243 6.66 -5.59 -21.37
N SER A 244 6.95 -6.67 -20.65
CA SER A 244 6.56 -6.85 -19.24
C SER A 244 7.00 -8.21 -18.66
N SER A 245 7.06 -8.23 -17.32
CA SER A 245 7.37 -9.26 -16.29
C SER A 245 7.32 -10.79 -16.54
N SER A 246 7.06 -11.32 -17.72
CA SER A 246 7.00 -12.78 -17.93
C SER A 246 8.37 -13.46 -17.70
N ARG A 247 8.37 -14.55 -16.93
CA ARG A 247 9.57 -15.36 -16.62
C ARG A 247 9.90 -16.24 -17.84
N PRO A 248 11.17 -16.31 -18.30
CA PRO A 248 11.54 -17.16 -19.44
C PRO A 248 11.25 -18.64 -19.16
N SER A 249 10.87 -19.37 -20.21
CA SER A 249 10.47 -20.78 -20.15
C SER A 249 11.59 -21.70 -19.66
N THR A 250 11.23 -22.90 -19.19
CA THR A 250 12.17 -23.86 -18.60
C THR A 250 13.30 -24.27 -19.55
N HIS A 251 13.04 -24.31 -20.86
CA HIS A 251 14.04 -24.56 -21.90
C HIS A 251 15.04 -23.41 -22.00
N VAL A 252 14.55 -22.17 -22.20
CA VAL A 252 15.39 -20.96 -22.29
C VAL A 252 16.26 -20.80 -21.04
N ARG A 253 15.76 -21.15 -19.85
CA ARG A 253 16.56 -21.16 -18.61
C ARG A 253 17.69 -22.19 -18.61
N SER A 254 17.47 -23.37 -19.18
CA SER A 254 18.48 -24.43 -19.28
C SER A 254 19.61 -24.01 -20.22
N ASP A 255 19.28 -23.35 -21.34
CA ASP A 255 20.25 -22.87 -22.32
C ASP A 255 21.05 -21.68 -21.77
N LEU A 256 20.39 -20.79 -21.03
CA LEU A 256 21.02 -19.67 -20.31
C LEU A 256 22.09 -20.11 -19.30
N ALA A 257 22.01 -21.35 -18.80
CA ALA A 257 22.93 -21.92 -17.81
C ALA A 257 24.09 -22.73 -18.42
N ARG A 258 23.99 -23.17 -19.68
CA ARG A 258 24.91 -24.19 -20.26
C ARG A 258 25.86 -23.69 -21.36
N HIS A 259 25.68 -22.49 -21.90
CA HIS A 259 26.42 -22.04 -23.09
C HIS A 259 27.11 -20.68 -22.94
N THR A 260 28.33 -20.58 -23.47
CA THR A 260 29.11 -19.32 -23.57
C THR A 260 28.39 -18.26 -24.43
N ASN A 261 27.57 -18.68 -25.40
CA ASN A 261 26.75 -17.81 -26.26
C ASN A 261 25.26 -17.80 -25.89
N ARG A 262 24.96 -17.99 -24.60
CA ARG A 262 23.62 -18.12 -24.00
C ARG A 262 22.53 -17.19 -24.55
N TYR A 263 22.85 -15.90 -24.78
CA TYR A 263 21.84 -14.93 -25.23
C TYR A 263 21.44 -15.08 -26.70
N ARG A 264 22.33 -15.54 -27.59
CA ARG A 264 21.97 -15.79 -28.99
C ARG A 264 21.10 -17.04 -29.15
N VAL A 265 21.34 -18.07 -28.34
CA VAL A 265 20.50 -19.27 -28.30
C VAL A 265 19.10 -18.93 -27.78
N ALA A 266 19.02 -18.19 -26.66
CA ALA A 266 17.75 -17.67 -26.16
C ALA A 266 17.03 -16.77 -27.18
N ALA A 267 17.75 -15.90 -27.89
CA ALA A 267 17.18 -15.03 -28.92
C ALA A 267 16.55 -15.82 -30.07
N SER A 268 17.22 -16.86 -30.57
CA SER A 268 16.68 -17.76 -31.62
C SER A 268 15.38 -18.44 -31.19
N HIS A 269 15.30 -18.93 -29.95
CA HIS A 269 14.07 -19.54 -29.41
C HIS A 269 12.93 -18.53 -29.26
N VAL A 270 13.22 -17.32 -28.78
CA VAL A 270 12.22 -16.24 -28.65
C VAL A 270 11.78 -15.74 -30.04
N ARG A 271 12.69 -15.63 -31.02
CA ARG A 271 12.36 -15.30 -32.41
C ARG A 271 11.40 -16.34 -33.00
N LYS A 272 11.67 -17.64 -32.84
CA LYS A 272 10.76 -18.70 -33.31
C LYS A 272 9.36 -18.57 -32.69
N ALA A 273 9.27 -18.34 -31.38
CA ALA A 273 7.99 -18.13 -30.69
C ALA A 273 7.28 -16.84 -31.12
N PHE A 274 8.03 -15.76 -31.38
CA PHE A 274 7.52 -14.49 -31.88
C PHE A 274 6.91 -14.65 -33.28
N LEU A 275 7.64 -15.26 -34.22
CA LEU A 275 7.15 -15.53 -35.57
C LEU A 275 5.93 -16.46 -35.56
N GLN A 276 5.90 -17.46 -34.67
CA GLN A 276 4.74 -18.33 -34.51
C GLN A 276 3.49 -17.60 -33.99
N LYS A 277 3.66 -16.62 -33.08
CA LYS A 277 2.53 -15.89 -32.45
C LYS A 277 2.05 -14.68 -33.27
N PHE A 278 2.95 -14.04 -34.01
CA PHE A 278 2.67 -12.77 -34.70
C PHE A 278 2.84 -12.81 -36.23
N GLY A 279 3.38 -13.89 -36.77
CA GLY A 279 3.64 -14.04 -38.21
C GLY A 279 4.80 -13.19 -38.72
N GLU A 280 5.02 -13.33 -40.03
CA GLU A 280 5.99 -12.58 -40.83
C GLU A 280 5.33 -11.48 -41.68
N GLN A 281 4.02 -11.30 -41.56
CA GLN A 281 3.24 -10.35 -42.36
C GLN A 281 3.28 -8.94 -41.75
N PRO A 282 3.08 -7.89 -42.58
CA PRO A 282 2.89 -6.53 -42.08
C PRO A 282 1.66 -6.47 -41.16
N TYR A 283 1.80 -5.72 -40.08
CA TYR A 283 0.75 -5.62 -39.07
C TYR A 283 -0.39 -4.65 -39.47
N PRO A 284 -1.68 -5.04 -39.36
CA PRO A 284 -2.82 -4.17 -39.69
C PRO A 284 -2.95 -3.01 -38.69
N ALA A 285 -3.65 -1.92 -39.01
CA ALA A 285 -3.85 -0.81 -38.07
C ALA A 285 -4.45 -1.29 -36.73
N GLU A 286 -4.01 -0.71 -35.61
CA GLU A 286 -4.46 -1.11 -34.27
C GLU A 286 -5.95 -0.85 -34.07
N THR A 287 -6.68 -1.86 -33.59
CA THR A 287 -8.12 -1.78 -33.32
C THR A 287 -8.42 -0.86 -32.14
N ASP A 288 -9.68 -0.40 -32.02
CA ASP A 288 -10.06 0.46 -30.88
C ASP A 288 -9.86 -0.25 -29.55
N ASP A 289 -10.23 -1.53 -29.47
CA ASP A 289 -10.10 -2.34 -28.26
C ASP A 289 -8.64 -2.56 -27.84
N GLU A 290 -7.73 -2.84 -28.79
CA GLU A 290 -6.29 -2.92 -28.52
C GLU A 290 -5.72 -1.59 -28.03
N TYR A 291 -6.14 -0.48 -28.65
CA TYR A 291 -5.71 0.86 -28.24
C TYR A 291 -6.22 1.21 -26.83
N GLN A 292 -7.48 0.91 -26.50
CA GLN A 292 -8.03 1.11 -25.15
C GLN A 292 -7.34 0.21 -24.11
N ALA A 293 -7.08 -1.07 -24.43
CA ALA A 293 -6.32 -1.95 -23.56
C ALA A 293 -4.90 -1.41 -23.29
N ARG A 294 -4.23 -0.85 -24.31
CA ARG A 294 -2.91 -0.22 -24.18
C ARG A 294 -2.95 1.11 -23.40
N LEU A 295 -4.03 1.89 -23.51
CA LEU A 295 -4.26 3.08 -22.69
C LEU A 295 -4.56 2.74 -21.22
N ALA A 296 -5.27 1.65 -20.94
CA ALA A 296 -5.52 1.17 -19.59
C ALA A 296 -4.20 0.86 -18.86
N LEU A 297 -3.24 0.23 -19.56
CA LEU A 297 -1.88 -0.06 -19.06
C LEU A 297 -1.01 1.20 -18.83
N CYS A 298 -1.37 2.36 -19.38
CA CYS A 298 -0.65 3.61 -19.12
C CYS A 298 -0.97 4.13 -17.71
N LYS A 299 0.03 4.15 -16.83
CA LYS A 299 -0.10 4.49 -15.39
C LYS A 299 -0.51 5.93 -15.07
N THR A 300 -0.30 6.89 -15.98
CA THR A 300 -0.59 8.31 -15.72
C THR A 300 -1.40 8.96 -16.83
N ASN A 301 -2.26 9.92 -16.48
CA ASN A 301 -3.06 10.68 -17.45
C ASN A 301 -2.18 11.45 -18.46
N ARG A 302 -0.98 11.89 -18.04
CA ARG A 302 0.00 12.53 -18.95
C ARG A 302 0.58 11.54 -19.96
N SER A 303 0.78 10.28 -19.57
CA SER A 303 1.18 9.21 -20.51
C SER A 303 0.03 8.89 -21.47
N ARG A 304 -1.18 8.66 -20.95
CA ARG A 304 -2.39 8.37 -21.76
C ARG A 304 -2.61 9.39 -22.87
N LYS A 305 -2.55 10.69 -22.54
CA LYS A 305 -2.68 11.81 -23.50
C LYS A 305 -1.56 11.88 -24.55
N LYS A 306 -0.44 11.16 -24.37
CA LYS A 306 0.74 11.16 -25.24
C LYS A 306 0.97 9.85 -26.00
N THR A 307 0.15 8.83 -25.76
CA THR A 307 0.27 7.53 -26.40
C THR A 307 -0.41 7.56 -27.76
N PRO A 308 0.30 7.62 -28.91
CA PRO A 308 -0.35 7.56 -30.21
C PRO A 308 -0.89 6.14 -30.48
N ARG A 309 -1.91 6.05 -31.33
CA ARG A 309 -2.39 4.79 -31.92
C ARG A 309 -1.36 4.24 -32.90
N PHE A 310 -1.24 2.92 -33.03
CA PHE A 310 -0.36 2.33 -34.04
C PHE A 310 -1.08 2.25 -35.39
N GLU A 311 -0.46 2.85 -36.42
CA GLU A 311 -0.88 2.75 -37.80
C GLU A 311 -0.59 1.35 -38.38
N ALA A 312 -1.08 1.10 -39.60
CA ALA A 312 -0.72 -0.11 -40.34
C ALA A 312 0.77 -0.07 -40.71
N GLU A 313 1.47 -1.17 -40.47
CA GLU A 313 2.89 -1.31 -40.78
C GLU A 313 3.07 -1.54 -42.30
N THR A 314 4.04 -0.86 -42.92
CA THR A 314 4.37 -1.10 -44.34
C THR A 314 5.23 -2.35 -44.53
N GLU A 315 5.34 -2.85 -45.76
CA GLU A 315 6.21 -4.00 -46.07
C GLU A 315 7.70 -3.70 -45.78
N GLU A 316 8.14 -2.45 -45.94
CA GLU A 316 9.49 -1.99 -45.58
C GLU A 316 9.71 -2.07 -44.07
N GLN A 317 8.76 -1.53 -43.29
CA GLN A 317 8.82 -1.53 -41.83
C GLN A 317 8.78 -2.96 -41.26
N CYS A 318 7.94 -3.82 -41.84
CA CYS A 318 7.90 -5.24 -41.48
C CYS A 318 9.25 -5.94 -41.75
N ARG A 319 9.86 -5.69 -42.92
CA ARG A 319 11.20 -6.22 -43.25
C ARG A 319 12.29 -5.69 -42.31
N GLU A 320 12.24 -4.41 -41.95
CA GLU A 320 13.17 -3.81 -40.98
C GLU A 320 13.00 -4.41 -39.57
N ARG A 321 11.76 -4.54 -39.09
CA ARG A 321 11.42 -5.23 -37.84
C ARG A 321 11.95 -6.67 -37.83
N LEU A 322 11.67 -7.44 -38.87
CA LEU A 322 12.08 -8.86 -38.94
C LEU A 322 13.60 -9.04 -39.06
N SER A 323 14.31 -8.13 -39.72
CA SER A 323 15.77 -8.18 -39.84
C SER A 323 16.50 -7.73 -38.57
N SER A 324 15.92 -6.80 -37.80
CA SER A 324 16.49 -6.32 -36.52
C SER A 324 16.07 -7.16 -35.30
N LEU A 325 15.05 -8.01 -35.42
CA LEU A 325 14.45 -8.78 -34.32
C LEU A 325 15.45 -9.59 -33.49
N ASP A 326 16.38 -10.31 -34.13
CA ASP A 326 17.39 -11.11 -33.42
C ASP A 326 18.31 -10.25 -32.54
N GLN A 327 18.70 -9.07 -33.05
CA GLN A 327 19.55 -8.13 -32.32
C GLN A 327 18.78 -7.45 -31.18
N GLN A 328 17.52 -7.06 -31.41
CA GLN A 328 16.66 -6.49 -30.37
C GLN A 328 16.42 -7.47 -29.21
N ILE A 329 16.15 -8.74 -29.50
CA ILE A 329 15.97 -9.76 -28.46
C ILE A 329 17.30 -10.04 -27.73
N TYR A 330 18.42 -10.10 -28.46
CA TYR A 330 19.75 -10.28 -27.86
C TYR A 330 20.09 -9.15 -26.89
N ASP A 331 19.93 -7.89 -27.30
CA ASP A 331 20.23 -6.73 -26.46
C ASP A 331 19.26 -6.61 -25.29
N TRP A 332 17.98 -6.93 -25.48
CA TRP A 332 17.02 -7.05 -24.38
C TRP A 332 17.48 -8.08 -23.34
N GLY A 333 17.84 -9.29 -23.77
CA GLY A 333 18.30 -10.36 -22.89
C GLY A 333 19.60 -10.01 -22.16
N ARG A 334 20.55 -9.38 -22.87
CA ARG A 334 21.82 -8.88 -22.32
C ARG A 334 21.57 -7.84 -21.23
N ASN A 335 20.75 -6.82 -21.51
CA ASN A 335 20.50 -5.69 -20.60
C ASN A 335 19.68 -6.10 -19.37
N HIS A 336 18.80 -7.10 -19.47
CA HIS A 336 18.00 -7.60 -18.35
C HIS A 336 18.71 -8.65 -17.48
N ALA A 337 19.76 -9.31 -17.99
CA ALA A 337 20.54 -10.28 -17.24
C ALA A 337 21.63 -9.63 -16.38
N THR A 338 22.33 -8.61 -16.88
CA THR A 338 23.37 -7.89 -16.12
C THR A 338 22.80 -7.00 -15.01
N SER A 339 21.58 -6.48 -15.19
CA SER A 339 20.94 -5.58 -14.23
C SER A 339 20.37 -6.26 -12.98
N ARG A 340 20.19 -7.59 -12.99
CA ARG A 340 19.63 -8.35 -11.86
C ARG A 340 20.64 -9.04 -10.94
N SER A 341 21.88 -9.32 -11.38
CA SER A 341 22.85 -10.05 -10.55
C SER A 341 23.71 -9.17 -9.63
N VAL A 342 23.80 -7.86 -9.89
CA VAL A 342 24.64 -6.92 -9.11
C VAL A 342 23.81 -6.02 -8.19
N LYS A 343 22.56 -5.70 -8.53
CA LYS A 343 21.63 -5.04 -7.61
C LYS A 343 21.02 -6.05 -6.63
N ARG A 344 21.77 -6.35 -5.56
CA ARG A 344 21.16 -6.44 -4.22
C ARG A 344 20.34 -5.15 -3.98
N LEU A 345 19.35 -5.22 -3.11
CA LEU A 345 18.34 -4.17 -2.83
C LEU A 345 18.92 -2.89 -2.18
N ASN A 346 19.93 -2.27 -2.80
CA ASN A 346 20.27 -0.88 -2.59
C ASN A 346 19.22 -0.04 -3.33
N VAL A 347 18.08 0.16 -2.66
CA VAL A 347 17.13 1.24 -2.98
C VAL A 347 17.88 2.54 -2.70
N ALA A 348 18.60 3.03 -3.70
CA ALA A 348 19.28 4.31 -3.62
C ALA A 348 18.22 5.39 -3.46
N MET A 349 18.16 6.00 -2.27
CA MET A 349 17.38 7.21 -2.02
C MET A 349 17.62 8.22 -3.15
N PRO A 350 16.61 8.96 -3.61
CA PRO A 350 16.81 9.97 -4.64
C PRO A 350 17.90 10.95 -4.21
N HIS A 351 18.85 11.23 -5.11
CA HIS A 351 20.02 12.06 -4.82
C HIS A 351 19.67 13.43 -4.21
N ALA A 352 18.49 13.96 -4.50
CA ALA A 352 17.99 15.20 -3.92
C ALA A 352 17.61 15.07 -2.43
N ALA A 353 17.06 13.93 -2.00
CA ALA A 353 16.81 13.61 -0.61
C ALA A 353 18.10 13.17 0.13
N GLN A 354 19.04 12.55 -0.59
CA GLN A 354 20.39 12.38 -0.07
C GLN A 354 21.02 13.74 0.23
N ILE A 355 21.05 14.70 -0.71
CA ILE A 355 21.55 16.07 -0.48
C ILE A 355 20.90 16.76 0.73
N ALA A 356 19.60 16.55 0.97
CA ALA A 356 18.88 17.20 2.06
C ALA A 356 19.16 16.58 3.45
N CYS A 357 19.43 15.27 3.52
CA CYS A 357 19.73 14.57 4.79
C CYS A 357 21.23 14.40 5.07
N SER A 358 22.04 14.17 4.03
CA SER A 358 23.50 14.24 4.16
C SER A 358 23.86 15.71 4.32
N GLY A 359 24.44 16.07 5.46
CA GLY A 359 25.18 17.31 5.58
C GLY A 359 26.38 17.24 4.64
N ASN A 360 26.17 17.58 3.37
CA ASN A 360 27.27 17.83 2.46
C ASN A 360 28.09 18.95 3.09
N ASP A 361 29.41 18.76 3.16
CA ASP A 361 30.35 19.85 3.36
C ASP A 361 29.88 21.06 2.56
N PRO A 362 29.91 22.29 3.12
CA PRO A 362 29.45 23.48 2.44
C PRO A 362 30.12 23.57 1.06
N HIS A 363 29.39 23.20 0.00
CA HIS A 363 29.98 22.95 -1.32
C HIS A 363 30.74 24.19 -1.72
N ALA A 364 32.06 24.06 -1.86
CA ALA A 364 32.98 25.19 -1.97
C ALA A 364 32.44 26.22 -2.96
N CYS A 365 31.97 27.35 -2.43
CA CYS A 365 31.15 28.29 -3.17
C CYS A 365 31.93 28.72 -4.41
N ARG A 366 31.44 28.37 -5.61
CA ARG A 366 32.18 28.65 -6.85
C ARG A 366 31.84 30.07 -7.33
N PRO A 367 32.76 30.78 -8.00
CA PRO A 367 32.47 32.12 -8.51
C PRO A 367 31.25 32.13 -9.45
N TRP A 368 31.07 31.05 -10.23
CA TRP A 368 29.89 30.77 -11.04
C TRP A 368 28.57 30.70 -10.25
N ASP A 369 28.55 30.07 -9.07
CA ASP A 369 27.32 29.94 -8.27
C ASP A 369 26.90 31.29 -7.68
N VAL A 370 27.87 32.11 -7.25
CA VAL A 370 27.66 33.50 -6.81
C VAL A 370 27.11 34.37 -7.94
N PHE A 371 27.77 34.33 -9.11
CA PHE A 371 27.34 35.03 -10.31
C PHE A 371 25.90 34.68 -10.72
N ARG A 372 25.56 33.39 -10.71
CA ARG A 372 24.22 32.88 -11.04
C ARG A 372 23.15 33.38 -10.07
N GLU A 373 23.47 33.61 -8.81
CA GLU A 373 22.55 34.26 -7.87
C GLU A 373 22.38 35.75 -8.14
N LEU A 374 23.49 36.49 -8.32
CA LEU A 374 23.43 37.93 -8.57
C LEU A 374 22.62 38.25 -9.83
N LEU A 375 22.75 37.43 -10.89
CA LEU A 375 21.90 37.49 -12.08
C LEU A 375 20.42 37.27 -11.77
N LYS A 376 20.06 36.28 -10.95
CA LYS A 376 18.67 36.00 -10.57
C LYS A 376 18.04 37.11 -9.73
N GLN A 377 18.85 37.77 -8.91
CA GLN A 377 18.42 38.88 -8.06
C GLN A 377 18.32 40.21 -8.83
N GLY A 378 18.77 40.26 -10.09
CA GLY A 378 18.90 41.51 -10.85
C GLY A 378 20.05 42.40 -10.38
N ASN A 379 20.91 41.90 -9.48
CA ASN A 379 22.05 42.61 -8.90
C ASN A 379 23.29 42.58 -9.80
N TYR A 380 23.26 41.80 -10.89
CA TYR A 380 24.28 41.80 -11.93
C TYR A 380 23.61 41.94 -13.30
N THR A 381 23.74 43.10 -13.93
CA THR A 381 23.24 43.39 -15.29
C THR A 381 24.29 44.17 -16.06
N ARG A 382 24.87 43.56 -17.10
CA ARG A 382 25.75 44.25 -18.04
C ARG A 382 24.88 45.01 -19.05
N PRO A 383 25.18 46.29 -19.40
CA PRO A 383 24.33 47.07 -20.31
C PRO A 383 24.06 46.41 -21.66
N ASP A 384 25.04 45.66 -22.18
CA ASP A 384 25.00 45.02 -23.50
C ASP A 384 24.52 43.55 -23.46
N SER A 385 23.99 43.07 -22.31
CA SER A 385 23.49 41.70 -22.18
C SER A 385 22.23 41.46 -23.03
N PRO A 386 22.17 40.36 -23.82
CA PRO A 386 20.90 39.94 -24.41
C PRO A 386 19.90 39.56 -23.30
N PRO A 387 18.58 39.82 -23.46
CA PRO A 387 17.60 39.61 -22.40
C PRO A 387 17.49 38.13 -21.98
N PRO A 388 17.21 37.84 -20.71
CA PRO A 388 17.16 36.48 -20.20
C PRO A 388 16.02 35.67 -20.85
N PRO A 389 16.28 34.47 -21.40
CA PRO A 389 15.26 33.67 -22.07
C PRO A 389 14.32 32.98 -21.07
N ALA A 390 13.09 32.71 -21.50
CA ALA A 390 12.10 32.00 -20.70
C ALA A 390 12.43 30.49 -20.61
N GLY A 391 12.53 29.98 -19.38
CA GLY A 391 12.67 28.55 -19.09
C GLY A 391 14.08 28.14 -18.63
N GLY A 392 14.15 27.29 -17.59
CA GLY A 392 15.38 27.07 -16.81
C GLY A 392 16.58 26.52 -17.58
N LYS A 393 16.40 25.70 -18.62
CA LYS A 393 17.53 25.17 -19.43
C LYS A 393 18.15 26.27 -20.28
N ALA A 394 17.34 26.98 -21.08
CA ALA A 394 17.78 28.09 -21.91
C ALA A 394 18.37 29.23 -21.06
N TRP A 395 17.78 29.51 -19.88
CA TRP A 395 18.31 30.49 -18.94
C TRP A 395 19.70 30.10 -18.41
N THR A 396 19.92 28.81 -18.11
CA THR A 396 21.23 28.33 -17.63
C THR A 396 22.29 28.40 -18.74
N GLU A 397 21.95 28.00 -19.96
CA GLU A 397 22.83 28.10 -21.13
C GLU A 397 23.19 29.56 -21.45
N TRP A 398 22.22 30.47 -21.38
CA TRP A 398 22.42 31.93 -21.50
C TRP A 398 23.34 32.49 -20.40
N ALA A 399 23.10 32.12 -19.14
CA ALA A 399 23.91 32.59 -18.02
C ALA A 399 25.36 32.08 -18.13
N SER A 400 25.57 30.83 -18.55
CA SER A 400 26.92 30.28 -18.76
C SER A 400 27.65 30.99 -19.90
N ALA A 401 26.97 31.29 -21.00
CA ALA A 401 27.54 32.10 -22.07
C ALA A 401 27.92 33.51 -21.58
N LEU A 402 27.09 34.14 -20.73
CA LEU A 402 27.41 35.44 -20.14
C LEU A 402 28.66 35.37 -19.24
N TYR A 403 28.80 34.31 -18.43
CA TYR A 403 29.94 34.11 -17.52
C TYR A 403 31.27 33.94 -18.24
N GLU A 404 31.28 33.24 -19.38
CA GLU A 404 32.49 33.11 -20.20
C GLU A 404 32.93 34.46 -20.79
N THR A 405 32.01 35.42 -21.01
CA THR A 405 32.32 36.78 -21.50
C THR A 405 32.74 37.78 -20.41
N LEU A 406 32.86 37.34 -19.15
CA LEU A 406 33.40 38.18 -18.07
C LEU A 406 34.88 38.43 -18.25
N THR A 407 35.34 39.62 -17.88
CA THR A 407 36.78 39.89 -17.77
C THR A 407 37.40 39.09 -16.62
N GLU A 408 38.72 38.95 -16.64
CA GLU A 408 39.43 38.28 -15.54
C GLU A 408 39.35 39.09 -14.24
N GLU A 409 39.17 40.43 -14.30
CA GLU A 409 38.85 41.23 -13.11
C GLU A 409 37.46 40.89 -12.53
N GLU A 410 36.42 40.84 -13.37
CA GLU A 410 35.06 40.47 -12.94
C GLU A 410 35.03 39.04 -12.34
N LYS A 411 35.77 38.10 -12.92
CA LYS A 411 35.91 36.74 -12.38
C LYS A 411 36.67 36.73 -11.04
N ALA A 412 37.69 37.56 -10.87
CA ALA A 412 38.43 37.70 -9.62
C ALA A 412 37.58 38.30 -8.49
N GLU A 413 36.76 39.32 -8.78
CA GLU A 413 35.80 39.89 -7.83
C GLU A 413 34.77 38.85 -7.37
N LEU A 414 34.19 38.11 -8.32
CA LEU A 414 33.29 36.99 -8.02
C LEU A 414 33.98 35.89 -7.20
N GLN A 415 35.28 35.67 -7.41
CA GLN A 415 36.05 34.68 -6.66
C GLN A 415 36.36 35.12 -5.23
N GLU A 416 36.67 36.40 -4.99
CA GLU A 416 36.83 36.90 -3.62
C GLU A 416 35.48 36.96 -2.88
N LEU A 417 34.38 37.33 -3.58
CA LEU A 417 33.04 37.29 -3.01
C LEU A 417 32.61 35.84 -2.67
N ALA A 418 32.96 34.87 -3.51
CA ALA A 418 32.74 33.45 -3.24
C ALA A 418 33.60 32.96 -2.06
N ARG A 419 34.86 33.40 -1.95
CA ARG A 419 35.75 33.08 -0.83
C ARG A 419 35.24 33.68 0.49
N LYS A 420 34.73 34.91 0.47
CA LYS A 420 34.09 35.58 1.61
C LYS A 420 32.83 34.85 2.06
N ARG A 421 31.91 34.55 1.13
CA ARG A 421 30.69 33.76 1.43
C ARG A 421 31.02 32.38 1.98
N HIS A 422 32.03 31.70 1.43
CA HIS A 422 32.49 30.40 1.92
C HIS A 422 33.07 30.50 3.35
N HIS A 423 33.82 31.57 3.66
CA HIS A 423 34.32 31.83 5.00
C HIS A 423 33.17 32.09 5.99
N GLU A 424 32.21 32.93 5.63
CA GLU A 424 30.99 33.18 6.41
C GLU A 424 30.17 31.89 6.63
N MET A 425 30.02 31.05 5.61
CA MET A 425 29.38 29.71 5.66
C MET A 425 30.14 28.67 6.49
N MET A 426 31.43 28.86 6.77
CA MET A 426 32.23 27.95 7.60
C MET A 426 32.28 28.39 9.06
N HIS A 427 32.28 29.70 9.32
CA HIS A 427 32.29 30.24 10.68
C HIS A 427 30.91 30.14 11.37
N THR A 428 29.81 30.35 10.65
CA THR A 428 28.46 30.23 11.25
C THR A 428 28.14 28.84 11.83
N PRO A 429 28.43 27.71 11.14
CA PRO A 429 28.38 26.37 11.73
C PRO A 429 29.16 26.23 13.03
N ALA A 430 30.44 26.62 13.06
CA ALA A 430 31.31 26.43 14.22
C ALA A 430 30.87 27.29 15.42
N GLU A 431 30.37 28.51 15.16
CA GLU A 431 29.81 29.39 16.20
C GLU A 431 28.48 28.86 16.74
N MET A 432 27.62 28.28 15.90
CA MET A 432 26.38 27.61 16.35
C MET A 432 26.66 26.33 17.12
N GLU A 433 27.60 25.51 16.67
CA GLU A 433 28.03 24.27 17.34
C GLU A 433 28.63 24.57 18.73
N ALA A 434 29.48 25.58 18.83
CA ALA A 434 30.03 26.04 20.11
C ALA A 434 28.98 26.61 21.07
N LYS A 435 27.86 27.15 20.54
CA LYS A 435 26.77 27.75 21.32
C LYS A 435 25.72 26.74 21.79
N LEU A 436 25.38 25.76 20.94
CA LEU A 436 24.34 24.76 21.18
C LEU A 436 24.89 23.44 21.75
N GLY A 437 26.17 23.15 21.49
CA GLY A 437 26.75 21.82 21.67
C GLY A 437 26.56 20.94 20.43
N ALA A 438 27.48 20.01 20.20
CA ALA A 438 27.56 19.21 18.98
C ALA A 438 26.29 18.39 18.68
N GLU A 439 25.66 17.80 19.71
CA GLU A 439 24.46 16.98 19.55
C GLU A 439 23.23 17.80 19.13
N GLU A 440 23.01 18.94 19.78
CA GLU A 440 21.89 19.83 19.47
C GLU A 440 22.08 20.56 18.15
N TYR A 441 23.33 20.93 17.81
CA TYR A 441 23.67 21.46 16.49
C TYR A 441 23.40 20.43 15.38
N GLU A 442 23.81 19.17 15.54
CA GLU A 442 23.50 18.10 14.57
C GLU A 442 22.00 17.83 14.45
N ARG A 443 21.25 17.88 15.56
CA ARG A 443 19.78 17.77 15.56
C ARG A 443 19.14 18.93 14.79
N SER A 444 19.49 20.17 15.12
CA SER A 444 19.02 21.40 14.49
C SER A 444 19.27 21.39 12.97
N ARG A 445 20.51 21.06 12.57
CA ARG A 445 20.93 20.97 11.17
C ARG A 445 20.15 19.91 10.38
N ARG A 446 19.78 18.78 11.01
CA ARG A 446 18.95 17.72 10.39
C ARG A 446 17.49 18.11 10.32
N ALA A 447 16.95 18.81 11.32
CA ALA A 447 15.58 19.32 11.32
C ALA A 447 15.34 20.30 10.16
N ALA A 448 16.23 21.28 9.96
CA ALA A 448 16.15 22.26 8.88
C ALA A 448 16.08 21.64 7.46
N GLY A 449 16.72 20.49 7.24
CA GLY A 449 16.69 19.77 5.96
C GLY A 449 15.49 18.84 5.76
N MET A 450 14.77 18.50 6.84
CA MET A 450 13.84 17.37 6.89
C MET A 450 12.65 17.53 5.93
N GLU A 451 11.94 18.66 5.99
CA GLU A 451 10.76 18.92 5.13
C GLU A 451 11.12 18.82 3.64
N THR A 452 12.26 19.39 3.26
CA THR A 452 12.76 19.35 1.88
C THR A 452 13.13 17.94 1.46
N ALA A 453 13.77 17.14 2.33
CA ALA A 453 14.08 15.74 2.05
C ALA A 453 12.81 14.91 1.80
N ILE A 454 11.78 15.08 2.63
CA ILE A 454 10.50 14.37 2.53
C ILE A 454 9.80 14.71 1.23
N ARG A 455 9.63 16.01 0.95
CA ARG A 455 9.00 16.51 -0.28
C ARG A 455 9.67 15.93 -1.52
N LEU A 456 11.00 16.07 -1.62
CA LEU A 456 11.76 15.58 -2.78
C LEU A 456 11.74 14.05 -2.91
N THR A 457 11.60 13.32 -1.80
CA THR A 457 11.41 11.86 -1.80
C THR A 457 10.02 11.49 -2.30
N ALA A 458 8.98 12.16 -1.80
CA ALA A 458 7.58 11.89 -2.15
C ALA A 458 7.29 12.25 -3.62
N GLU A 459 7.70 13.45 -4.08
CA GLU A 459 7.63 13.88 -5.49
C GLU A 459 8.38 12.89 -6.42
N HIS A 460 9.50 12.31 -5.95
CA HIS A 460 10.24 11.31 -6.71
C HIS A 460 9.46 10.00 -6.84
N TRP A 461 8.87 9.48 -5.75
CA TRP A 461 8.09 8.26 -5.79
C TRP A 461 6.81 8.42 -6.62
N GLU A 462 6.08 9.54 -6.49
CA GLU A 462 4.94 9.86 -7.36
C GLU A 462 5.34 9.75 -8.84
N LYS A 463 6.46 10.37 -9.21
CA LYS A 463 6.96 10.39 -10.59
C LYS A 463 7.45 9.03 -11.10
N GLN A 464 8.04 8.19 -10.25
CA GLN A 464 8.66 6.90 -10.65
C GLN A 464 7.69 5.72 -10.57
N THR A 465 6.91 5.61 -9.50
CA THR A 465 6.02 4.46 -9.24
C THR A 465 4.55 4.78 -9.43
N GLY A 466 4.16 6.07 -9.40
CA GLY A 466 2.77 6.50 -9.35
C GLY A 466 2.16 6.45 -7.95
N TRP A 467 3.00 6.41 -6.90
CA TRP A 467 2.55 6.43 -5.51
C TRP A 467 2.09 7.83 -5.12
N VAL A 468 0.87 7.93 -4.61
CA VAL A 468 0.21 9.18 -4.17
C VAL A 468 -0.22 9.03 -2.72
N GLY A 469 -0.34 10.12 -1.98
CA GLY A 469 -0.78 10.08 -0.59
C GLY A 469 -0.41 11.33 0.20
N THR A 470 -0.63 11.27 1.51
CA THR A 470 -0.32 12.34 2.46
C THR A 470 0.72 11.85 3.46
N ILE A 471 1.79 12.62 3.64
CA ILE A 471 2.77 12.43 4.70
C ILE A 471 2.52 13.52 5.74
N MET A 472 2.23 13.11 6.98
CA MET A 472 2.10 14.02 8.13
C MET A 472 3.10 13.59 9.20
N MET A 473 3.72 14.56 9.87
CA MET A 473 4.61 14.29 11.00
C MET A 473 4.70 15.48 11.96
N THR A 474 5.10 15.20 13.19
CA THR A 474 5.38 16.19 14.23
C THR A 474 6.78 15.96 14.80
N GLY A 475 7.46 17.01 15.23
CA GLY A 475 8.82 16.93 15.76
C GLY A 475 9.32 18.29 16.24
N LEU A 476 10.62 18.38 16.53
CA LEU A 476 11.27 19.64 16.90
C LEU A 476 11.91 20.30 15.66
N ASP A 477 11.62 21.58 15.43
CA ASP A 477 12.23 22.41 14.38
C ASP A 477 13.72 22.70 14.64
N GLU A 478 14.40 23.44 13.76
CA GLU A 478 15.79 23.82 13.95
C GLU A 478 16.07 24.64 15.23
N ASN A 479 15.04 25.25 15.83
CA ASN A 479 15.13 26.06 17.05
C ASN A 479 14.74 25.30 18.32
N GLY A 480 14.25 24.07 18.20
CA GLY A 480 13.78 23.25 19.32
C GLY A 480 12.30 23.42 19.68
N TYR A 481 11.50 24.08 18.85
CA TYR A 481 10.04 24.19 19.04
C TYR A 481 9.30 23.02 18.38
N VAL A 482 8.20 22.59 18.99
CA VAL A 482 7.29 21.62 18.37
C VAL A 482 6.71 22.21 17.08
N THR A 483 6.84 21.49 15.98
CA THR A 483 6.28 21.82 14.67
C THR A 483 5.63 20.60 14.02
N THR A 484 4.69 20.85 13.10
CA THR A 484 4.04 19.82 12.28
C THR A 484 4.24 20.09 10.81
N TYR A 485 4.73 19.08 10.09
CA TYR A 485 4.84 19.10 8.64
C TYR A 485 3.74 18.26 8.00
N THR A 486 3.24 18.70 6.84
CA THR A 486 2.25 17.96 6.04
C THR A 486 2.54 18.17 4.55
N HIS A 487 2.62 17.07 3.80
CA HIS A 487 2.88 17.10 2.37
C HIS A 487 2.00 16.08 1.63
N ASN A 488 1.31 16.55 0.60
CA ASN A 488 0.41 15.76 -0.24
C ASN A 488 1.06 15.55 -1.62
N THR A 489 1.03 14.31 -2.12
CA THR A 489 1.42 13.96 -3.50
C THR A 489 0.27 13.39 -4.29
N GLY A 490 0.23 13.71 -5.58
CA GLY A 490 -0.88 13.38 -6.47
C GLY A 490 -2.17 14.15 -6.23
N SER A 491 -3.15 13.91 -7.10
CA SER A 491 -4.50 14.45 -6.98
C SER A 491 -5.50 13.51 -7.66
N ASN A 492 -6.76 13.55 -7.21
CA ASN A 492 -7.86 12.78 -7.77
C ASN A 492 -8.34 13.37 -9.12
N HIS A 493 -9.44 12.84 -9.67
CA HIS A 493 -9.99 13.26 -10.95
C HIS A 493 -10.58 14.69 -10.95
N THR A 494 -10.97 15.22 -9.79
CA THR A 494 -11.41 16.60 -9.54
C THR A 494 -10.26 17.54 -9.15
N ASN A 495 -9.01 17.08 -9.22
CA ASN A 495 -7.79 17.82 -8.86
C ASN A 495 -7.74 18.24 -7.37
N GLN A 496 -8.33 17.43 -6.49
CA GLN A 496 -8.18 17.52 -5.04
C GLN A 496 -7.10 16.54 -4.56
N ASP A 497 -6.39 16.90 -3.50
CA ASP A 497 -5.49 15.99 -2.80
C ASP A 497 -6.24 15.11 -1.79
N PHE A 498 -5.53 14.18 -1.14
CA PHE A 498 -6.14 13.26 -0.17
C PHE A 498 -6.63 13.99 1.09
N GLU A 499 -5.97 15.07 1.51
CA GLU A 499 -6.37 15.85 2.69
C GLU A 499 -7.68 16.62 2.44
N GLN A 500 -7.85 17.17 1.23
CA GLN A 500 -9.10 17.76 0.76
C GLN A 500 -10.21 16.71 0.60
N THR A 501 -9.86 15.49 0.16
CA THR A 501 -10.79 14.36 0.09
C THR A 501 -11.28 13.97 1.49
N LEU A 502 -10.38 13.83 2.48
CA LEU A 502 -10.75 13.57 3.88
C LEU A 502 -11.65 14.67 4.47
N ARG A 503 -11.41 15.93 4.12
CA ARG A 503 -12.27 17.06 4.54
C ARG A 503 -13.70 16.93 4.01
N GLU A 504 -13.88 16.43 2.79
CA GLU A 504 -15.17 16.37 2.11
C GLU A 504 -15.92 15.05 2.36
N GLU A 505 -15.21 13.93 2.49
CA GLU A 505 -15.81 12.61 2.71
C GLU A 505 -15.97 12.26 4.20
N ALA A 506 -15.10 12.75 5.09
CA ALA A 506 -15.09 12.41 6.52
C ALA A 506 -15.37 13.60 7.45
N GLY A 507 -15.78 14.76 6.93
CA GLY A 507 -16.08 15.97 7.71
C GLY A 507 -14.88 16.61 8.44
N LEU A 508 -13.69 16.03 8.31
CA LEU A 508 -12.51 16.43 9.06
C LEU A 508 -11.89 17.72 8.52
N SER A 509 -12.12 18.84 9.21
CA SER A 509 -11.44 20.09 8.86
C SER A 509 -9.91 19.93 8.92
N LEU A 510 -9.19 20.50 7.94
CA LEU A 510 -7.72 20.42 7.86
C LEU A 510 -7.05 20.91 9.17
N GLY A 511 -7.65 21.93 9.81
CA GLY A 511 -7.23 22.43 11.12
C GLY A 511 -7.42 21.42 12.26
N ARG A 512 -8.46 20.58 12.23
CA ARG A 512 -8.64 19.48 13.20
C ARG A 512 -7.59 18.39 13.01
N ILE A 513 -7.31 17.98 11.77
CA ILE A 513 -6.30 16.94 11.49
C ILE A 513 -4.92 17.42 11.93
N ARG A 514 -4.45 18.57 11.40
CA ARG A 514 -3.14 19.13 11.71
C ARG A 514 -3.00 19.54 13.18
N GLY A 515 -4.05 20.11 13.78
CA GLY A 515 -4.08 20.51 15.19
C GLY A 515 -4.10 19.34 16.17
N THR A 516 -4.68 18.19 15.80
CA THR A 516 -4.55 16.96 16.60
C THR A 516 -3.13 16.41 16.55
N LEU A 517 -2.50 16.37 15.37
CA LEU A 517 -1.10 15.96 15.23
C LEU A 517 -0.14 16.89 15.99
N PHE A 518 -0.40 18.20 15.98
CA PHE A 518 0.39 19.18 16.72
C PHE A 518 0.29 18.97 18.23
N ARG A 519 -0.92 18.81 18.76
CA ARG A 519 -1.14 18.51 20.19
C ARG A 519 -0.48 17.20 20.61
N PHE A 520 -0.57 16.15 19.78
CA PHE A 520 0.16 14.89 20.02
C PHE A 520 1.69 15.11 20.10
N GLY A 521 2.24 16.01 19.28
CA GLY A 521 3.64 16.45 19.40
C GLY A 521 3.91 17.16 20.72
N GLN A 522 3.06 18.10 21.14
CA GLN A 522 3.18 18.77 22.44
C GLN A 522 3.11 17.78 23.59
N ASP A 523 2.18 16.83 23.57
CA ASP A 523 2.02 15.81 24.61
C ASP A 523 3.24 14.88 24.75
N ILE A 524 4.12 14.83 23.75
CA ILE A 524 5.42 14.13 23.77
C ILE A 524 6.53 15.05 24.28
N PHE A 525 6.67 16.25 23.72
CA PHE A 525 7.84 17.11 23.92
C PHE A 525 7.70 18.16 25.04
N ASP A 526 6.48 18.55 25.42
CA ASP A 526 6.21 19.50 26.51
C ASP A 526 6.07 18.80 27.90
N ARG A 527 6.21 17.47 27.97
CA ARG A 527 6.25 16.71 29.24
C ARG A 527 7.51 17.04 30.04
N LYS A 528 7.31 17.70 31.19
CA LYS A 528 8.34 17.97 32.21
C LYS A 528 8.51 16.82 33.18
#